data_AF-A0A8S9JR45-F1
#
_entry.id   AF-A0A8S9JR45-F1
#
_cell.length_a   1.000
_cell.length_b   1.000
_cell.length_c   1.000
_cell.angle_alpha   90.00
_cell.angle_beta   90.00
_cell.angle_gamma   90.00
#
_symmetry.space_group_name_H-M   'P 1'
#
loop_
_entity.id
_entity.type
_entity.pdbx_description
1 polymer ?
#
loop_
_entity_poly.entity_id
_entity_poly.type
_entity_poly.pdbx_seq_one_letter_code
_entity_poly.pdbx_strand_id
1 'polypeptide(L)' 'MPGLTCNACNMEFENEAERKLHYSSDWHRYNLKRKVAGVPGVTMFTLDNVKDYKTRSNK' A
#
# COMPACT_ATOMS: atom_id res chain seq x y z
N MET A 1 6.44 -5.24 19.01
CA MET A 1 5.99 -3.94 18.48
C MET A 1 5.48 -4.19 17.07
N PRO A 2 4.20 -3.96 16.75
CA PRO A 2 3.69 -4.26 15.41
C PRO A 2 4.32 -3.28 14.43
N GLY A 3 5.24 -3.79 13.60
CA GLY A 3 5.90 -2.99 12.57
C GLY A 3 4.86 -2.29 11.71
N LEU A 4 5.01 -0.98 11.55
CA LEU A 4 4.18 -0.16 10.67
C LEU A 4 4.61 -0.38 9.22
N THR A 5 4.79 -1.62 8.80
CA THR A 5 5.35 -1.96 7.49
C THR A 5 4.51 -3.02 6.80
N CYS A 6 4.49 -3.01 5.47
CA CYS A 6 3.83 -4.01 4.65
C CYS A 6 4.83 -4.70 3.74
N ASN A 7 5.11 -5.98 4.00
CA ASN A 7 6.04 -6.81 3.21
C ASN A 7 5.49 -7.21 1.83
N ALA A 8 4.20 -7.01 1.55
CA ALA A 8 3.63 -7.25 0.22
C ALA A 8 3.85 -6.05 -0.71
N CYS A 9 3.88 -4.84 -0.14
CA CYS A 9 4.03 -3.60 -0.88
C CYS A 9 5.39 -2.92 -0.66
N ASN A 10 6.20 -3.46 0.25
CA ASN A 10 7.48 -2.91 0.68
C ASN A 10 7.40 -1.44 1.11
N MET A 11 6.33 -1.12 1.86
CA MET A 11 6.04 0.24 2.34
C MET A 11 6.10 0.30 3.86
N GLU A 12 6.57 1.43 4.35
CA GLU A 12 6.58 1.81 5.76
C GLU A 12 5.53 2.91 5.96
N PHE A 13 4.84 2.88 7.10
CA PHE A 13 3.77 3.80 7.47
C PHE A 13 4.19 4.57 8.71
N GLU A 14 3.76 5.82 8.81
CA GLU A 14 4.04 6.64 9.98
C GLU A 14 3.10 6.28 11.14
N ASN A 15 1.88 5.82 10.84
CA ASN A 15 0.86 5.56 11.85
C ASN A 15 0.02 4.30 11.55
N GLU A 16 -0.57 3.70 12.60
CA GLU A 16 -1.44 2.52 12.46
C GLU A 16 -2.71 2.78 11.63
N ALA A 17 -3.21 4.02 11.62
CA ALA A 17 -4.35 4.43 10.81
C ALA A 17 -4.05 4.30 9.31
N GLU A 18 -2.86 4.75 8.88
CA GLU A 18 -2.41 4.63 7.48
C GLU A 18 -2.20 3.18 7.09
N ARG A 19 -1.63 2.37 8.00
CA ARG A 19 -1.54 0.92 7.80
C ARG A 19 -2.92 0.33 7.58
N LYS A 20 -3.90 0.59 8.46
CA LYS A 20 -5.27 0.06 8.31
C LYS A 20 -5.92 0.47 6.98
N LEU A 21 -5.75 1.73 6.59
CA LEU A 21 -6.26 2.26 5.34
C LEU A 21 -5.59 1.59 4.13
N HIS A 22 -4.28 1.39 4.18
CA HIS A 22 -3.52 0.68 3.14
C HIS A 22 -4.02 -0.76 2.96
N TYR A 23 -4.21 -1.52 4.05
CA TYR A 23 -4.70 -2.91 3.97
C TYR A 23 -6.10 -3.01 3.34
N SER A 24 -6.91 -1.94 3.42
CA SER A 24 -8.22 -1.87 2.77
C SER A 24 -8.16 -1.36 1.32
N SER A 25 -7.02 -0.85 0.85
CA SER A 25 -6.85 -0.28 -0.48
C SER A 25 -6.70 -1.37 -1.55
N ASP A 26 -7.17 -1.08 -2.76
CA ASP A 26 -7.00 -1.95 -3.91
C ASP A 26 -5.54 -2.12 -4.33
N TRP A 27 -4.67 -1.16 -3.99
CA TRP A 27 -3.22 -1.28 -4.20
C TRP A 27 -2.60 -2.43 -3.40
N HIS A 28 -3.02 -2.59 -2.14
CA HIS A 28 -2.58 -3.70 -1.30
C HIS A 28 -3.06 -5.04 -1.86
N ARG A 29 -4.34 -5.11 -2.24
CA ARG A 29 -4.93 -6.32 -2.85
C ARG A 29 -4.23 -6.71 -4.15
N TYR A 30 -3.88 -5.73 -4.98
CA TYR A 30 -3.16 -5.95 -6.23
C TYR A 30 -1.77 -6.55 -5.98
N ASN A 31 -0.97 -5.92 -5.12
CA ASN A 31 0.37 -6.43 -4.79
C ASN A 31 0.33 -7.77 -4.05
N LEU A 32 -0.68 -7.98 -3.20
CA LEU A 32 -0.88 -9.26 -2.53
C LEU A 32 -1.16 -10.38 -3.54
N LYS A 33 -2.04 -10.13 -4.53
CA LYS A 33 -2.32 -11.10 -5.61
C LYS A 33 -1.07 -11.40 -6.45
N ARG A 34 -0.25 -10.39 -6.76
CA ARG A 34 1.03 -10.59 -7.48
C ARG A 34 2.01 -11.43 -6.68
N LYS A 35 2.16 -11.15 -5.39
CA LYS A 35 3.02 -11.90 -4.47
C LYS A 35 2.57 -13.37 -4.36
N VAL A 36 1.26 -13.61 -4.26
CA VAL A 36 0.68 -14.97 -4.25
C VAL A 36 0.93 -15.69 -5.59
N ALA A 37 0.90 -14.96 -6.71
CA ALA A 37 1.22 -15.50 -8.03
C ALA A 37 2.74 -15.71 -8.28
N GLY A 38 3.60 -15.50 -7.28
CA GLY A 38 5.05 -15.64 -7.41
C GLY A 38 5.72 -14.53 -8.22
N VAL A 39 5.00 -13.46 -8.56
CA VAL A 39 5.51 -12.30 -9.28
C VAL A 39 6.00 -11.28 -8.25
N PRO A 40 7.19 -10.68 -8.42
CA PRO A 40 7.65 -9.65 -7.49
C PRO A 40 6.63 -8.50 -7.40
N GLY A 41 6.36 -8.10 -6.16
CA GLY A 41 5.50 -6.95 -5.84
C GLY A 41 6.07 -5.68 -6.46
N VAL A 42 5.19 -4.82 -6.94
CA VAL A 42 5.58 -3.54 -7.55
C VAL A 42 5.75 -2.53 -6.43
N THR A 43 6.95 -1.98 -6.29
CA THR A 43 7.21 -0.92 -5.31
C THR A 43 6.58 0.38 -5.79
N MET A 44 6.00 1.14 -4.87
CA MET A 44 5.35 2.43 -5.13
C MET A 44 6.25 3.40 -5.93
N PHE A 45 7.57 3.29 -5.80
CA PHE A 45 8.56 4.11 -6.53
C PHE A 45 8.49 3.95 -8.06
N THR A 46 7.94 2.85 -8.57
CA THR A 46 7.81 2.62 -10.03
C THR A 46 6.52 3.18 -10.62
N LEU A 47 5.58 3.62 -9.79
CA LEU A 47 4.38 4.34 -10.21
C LEU A 47 4.31 5.63 -9.40
N ASP A 48 5.00 6.65 -9.90
CA ASP A 48 4.73 8.05 -9.59
C ASP A 48 3.22 8.26 -9.73
N ASN A 49 2.46 8.24 -8.62
CA ASN A 49 1.04 8.62 -8.46
C ASN A 49 0.31 8.00 -7.24
N VAL A 50 0.98 7.46 -6.21
CA VAL A 50 0.27 7.26 -4.91
C VAL A 50 0.22 8.55 -4.08
N LYS A 51 0.08 9.68 -4.76
CA LYS A 51 -0.53 10.90 -4.19
C LYS A 51 -2.04 10.93 -4.45
N ASP A 52 -2.56 10.07 -5.34
CA ASP A 52 -3.95 10.14 -5.79
C ASP A 52 -5.00 9.45 -4.90
N TYR A 53 -4.62 8.78 -3.80
CA TYR A 53 -5.63 8.36 -2.83
C TYR A 53 -6.10 9.51 -1.91
N LYS A 54 -5.40 10.65 -1.88
CA LYS A 54 -5.69 11.76 -0.94
C LYS A 54 -6.30 13.02 -1.58
N THR A 55 -7.00 12.88 -2.70
CA THR A 55 -7.76 13.99 -3.30
C THR A 55 -9.20 13.61 -3.64
N ARG A 56 -9.93 13.01 -2.69
CA ARG A 56 -11.40 13.05 -2.75
C ARG A 56 -12.09 12.95 -1.39
N SER A 57 -11.93 13.99 -0.57
CA SER A 57 -13.08 14.57 0.12
C SER A 57 -12.74 16.00 0.55
N ASN A 58 -12.79 16.91 -0.41
CA ASN A 58 -13.25 18.26 -0.12
C ASN A 58 -14.77 18.15 0.02
N LYS A 59 -15.26 18.14 1.27
CA LYS A 59 -16.44 18.87 1.72
C LYS A 59 -16.46 18.90 3.24
#